data_AF-A0AAV2F4S4-F1
#
_entry.id   AF-A0AAV2F4S4-F1
#
_cell.length_a   1.000
_cell.length_b   1.000
_cell.length_c   1.000
_cell.angle_alpha   90.00
_cell.angle_beta   90.00
_cell.angle_gamma   90.00
#
_symmetry.space_group_name_H-M   'P 1'
#
loop_
_entity.id
_entity.type
_entity.pdbx_description
1 polymer ?
#
loop_
_entity_poly.entity_id
_entity_poly.type
_entity_poly.pdbx_seq_one_letter_code
_entity_poly.pdbx_strand_id
1 'polypeptide(L)'
;MYQDGCYSVAGAHWTRFDDKKFEQALVLIPDRWLRIADHVGRSAAEVVEHYSLLVSDDYDIDSGRVDLPTYHDDSLFVGGEDSGRFRSAAVGRSNMGMARGRKALLGPKKNTGCF
;
A
#
# COMPACT_ATOMS: atom_id res chain seq x y z
N MET A 1 -16.38 9.68 -9.33
CA MET A 1 -15.49 10.84 -9.51
C MET A 1 -14.05 10.35 -9.42
N TYR A 2 -13.60 9.60 -10.43
CA TYR A 2 -12.19 9.22 -10.60
C TYR A 2 -11.81 9.66 -12.01
N GLN A 3 -11.61 10.96 -12.16
CA GLN A 3 -10.99 11.55 -13.35
C GLN A 3 -10.24 12.79 -12.87
N ASP A 4 -9.03 12.58 -12.39
CA ASP A 4 -7.99 13.60 -12.37
C ASP A 4 -6.70 12.90 -12.83
N GLY A 5 -6.09 13.45 -13.88
CA GLY A 5 -4.77 13.06 -14.34
C GLY A 5 -4.75 11.97 -15.41
N CYS A 6 -5.38 12.22 -16.55
CA CYS A 6 -4.74 11.81 -17.79
C CYS A 6 -3.35 12.48 -17.83
N TYR A 7 -2.32 11.77 -17.35
CA TYR A 7 -0.94 12.06 -17.70
C TYR A 7 -0.90 11.98 -19.24
N SER A 8 -1.01 13.12 -19.88
CA SER A 8 -1.03 13.18 -21.33
C SER A 8 0.42 13.17 -21.74
N VAL A 9 0.97 12.02 -22.09
CA VAL A 9 2.24 12.01 -22.82
C VAL A 9 2.17 10.93 -23.88
N ALA A 10 2.15 11.36 -25.13
CA ALA A 10 2.48 10.53 -26.28
C ALA A 10 4.00 10.24 -26.25
N GLY A 11 4.44 9.57 -25.20
CA GLY A 11 5.79 9.07 -24.96
C GLY A 11 5.66 7.64 -24.51
N ALA A 12 6.61 6.80 -24.94
CA ALA A 12 6.69 5.38 -24.65
C ALA A 12 6.11 5.00 -23.27
N HIS A 13 4.89 4.45 -23.26
CA HIS A 13 4.29 3.95 -22.02
C HIS A 13 5.16 2.81 -21.50
N TRP A 14 5.87 3.06 -20.39
CA TRP A 14 6.68 2.05 -19.73
C TRP A 14 5.76 0.95 -19.20
N THR A 15 5.85 -0.23 -19.79
CA THR A 15 5.09 -1.37 -19.33
C THR A 15 5.73 -1.94 -18.07
N ARG A 16 4.95 -2.60 -17.22
CA ARG A 16 5.48 -3.35 -16.06
C ARG A 16 6.57 -4.36 -16.43
N PHE A 17 6.54 -4.87 -17.67
CA PHE A 17 7.56 -5.78 -18.16
C PHE A 17 8.85 -5.05 -18.54
N ASP A 18 8.74 -3.90 -19.20
CA ASP A 18 9.90 -3.07 -19.55
C ASP A 18 10.60 -2.51 -18.32
N ASP A 19 9.81 -2.08 -17.34
CA ASP A 19 10.28 -1.55 -16.06
C ASP A 19 11.10 -2.59 -15.29
N LYS A 20 10.60 -3.83 -15.20
CA LYS A 20 11.36 -4.96 -14.60
C LYS A 20 12.67 -5.26 -15.32
N LYS A 21 12.68 -5.24 -16.67
CA LYS A 21 13.94 -5.43 -17.44
C LYS A 21 14.90 -4.29 -17.17
N PHE A 22 14.40 -3.06 -17.04
CA PHE A 22 15.20 -1.89 -16.73
C PHE A 22 15.83 -1.98 -15.33
N GLU A 23 15.06 -2.30 -14.29
CA GLU A 23 15.58 -2.51 -12.92
C GLU A 23 16.65 -3.60 -12.89
N GLN A 24 16.42 -4.73 -13.57
CA GLN A 24 17.42 -5.79 -13.70
C GLN A 24 18.69 -5.32 -14.42
N ALA A 25 18.54 -4.54 -15.49
CA ALA A 25 19.65 -4.00 -16.25
C ALA A 25 20.48 -3.00 -15.40
N LEU A 26 19.85 -2.18 -14.55
CA LEU A 26 20.57 -1.28 -13.64
C LEU A 26 21.52 -2.04 -12.71
N VAL A 27 21.12 -3.22 -12.21
CA VAL A 27 21.96 -4.06 -11.34
C VAL A 27 23.10 -4.71 -12.13
N LEU A 28 22.82 -5.23 -13.32
CA LEU A 28 23.79 -6.00 -14.12
C LEU A 28 24.79 -5.11 -14.88
N ILE A 29 24.42 -3.86 -15.18
CA ILE A 29 25.08 -3.02 -16.17
C ILE A 29 25.44 -1.63 -15.56
N PRO A 30 26.44 -1.51 -14.66
CA PRO A 30 26.90 -0.20 -14.14
C PRO A 30 27.46 0.73 -15.23
N ASP A 31 27.01 1.99 -15.29
CA ASP A 31 27.54 3.09 -16.14
C ASP A 31 27.36 2.95 -17.67
N ARG A 32 26.22 2.44 -18.15
CA ARG A 32 26.08 2.07 -19.58
C ARG A 32 24.67 2.26 -20.13
N TRP A 33 24.17 3.49 -20.11
CA TRP A 33 22.82 3.84 -20.60
C TRP A 33 22.50 3.25 -21.97
N LEU A 34 23.45 3.25 -22.92
CA LEU A 34 23.30 2.62 -24.23
C LEU A 34 23.03 1.11 -24.14
N ARG A 35 23.78 0.38 -23.31
CA ARG A 35 23.62 -1.08 -23.17
C ARG A 35 22.35 -1.44 -22.39
N ILE A 36 21.92 -0.58 -21.47
CA ILE A 36 20.64 -0.71 -20.79
C ILE A 36 19.50 -0.50 -21.80
N ALA A 37 19.59 0.52 -22.65
CA ALA A 37 18.64 0.78 -23.73
C ALA A 37 18.51 -0.42 -24.68
N ASP A 38 19.64 -1.00 -25.10
CA ASP A 38 19.65 -2.20 -25.93
C ASP A 38 18.98 -3.40 -25.24
N HIS A 39 19.19 -3.57 -23.93
CA HIS A 39 18.59 -4.66 -23.17
C HIS A 39 17.07 -4.50 -22.98
N VAL A 40 16.62 -3.28 -22.74
CA VAL A 40 15.19 -2.98 -22.50
C VAL A 40 14.42 -2.89 -23.82
N GLY A 41 15.08 -2.48 -24.91
CA GLY A 41 14.46 -2.19 -26.20
C GLY A 41 13.94 -0.75 -26.30
N ARG A 42 14.63 0.19 -25.64
CA ARG A 42 14.27 1.63 -25.58
C ARG A 42 15.45 2.48 -26.03
N SER A 43 15.23 3.77 -26.26
CA SER A 43 16.32 4.70 -26.54
C SER A 43 17.07 5.07 -25.25
N ALA A 44 18.36 5.39 -25.36
CA ALA A 44 19.15 5.79 -24.19
C ALA A 44 18.60 7.08 -23.54
N ALA A 45 18.01 7.99 -24.33
CA ALA A 45 17.36 9.19 -23.81
C ALA A 45 16.15 8.84 -22.92
N GLU A 46 15.26 7.96 -23.38
CA GLU A 46 14.10 7.49 -22.60
C GLU A 46 14.53 6.76 -21.33
N VAL A 47 15.62 5.98 -21.38
CA VAL A 47 16.16 5.29 -20.20
C VAL A 47 16.69 6.28 -19.17
N VAL A 48 17.40 7.32 -19.61
CA VAL A 48 17.93 8.36 -18.70
C VAL A 48 16.79 9.20 -18.10
N GLU A 49 15.76 9.52 -18.89
CA GLU A 49 14.56 10.20 -18.40
C GLU A 49 13.85 9.35 -17.35
N HIS A 50 13.60 8.07 -17.63
CA HIS A 50 12.96 7.14 -16.70
C HIS A 50 13.77 6.97 -15.41
N TYR A 51 15.09 6.89 -15.52
CA TYR A 51 15.99 6.86 -14.36
C TYR A 51 15.89 8.15 -13.52
N SER A 52 15.78 9.31 -14.17
CA SER A 52 15.68 10.60 -13.47
C SER A 52 14.38 10.70 -12.67
N LEU A 53 13.27 10.17 -13.21
CA LEU A 53 12.00 10.09 -12.49
C LEU A 53 12.10 9.13 -11.28
N LEU A 54 12.70 7.96 -11.47
CA LEU A 54 12.91 7.00 -10.39
C LEU A 54 13.71 7.61 -9.22
N VAL A 55 14.80 8.32 -9.52
CA VAL A 55 15.62 9.00 -8.50
C VAL A 55 14.84 10.14 -7.81
N SER A 56 14.00 10.86 -8.55
CA SER A 56 13.13 11.89 -7.96
C SER A 56 12.14 11.28 -6.96
N ASP A 57 11.50 10.17 -7.34
CA ASP A 57 10.54 9.47 -6.47
C ASP A 57 11.23 8.95 -5.20
N ASP A 58 12.40 8.33 -5.31
CA ASP A 58 13.20 7.88 -4.16
C ASP A 58 13.51 9.04 -3.21
N TYR A 59 13.91 10.19 -3.76
CA TYR A 59 14.20 11.39 -2.96
C TYR A 59 12.95 11.94 -2.26
N ASP A 60 11.80 11.95 -2.93
CA ASP A 60 10.55 12.42 -2.33
C ASP A 60 10.09 11.50 -1.20
N ILE A 61 10.30 10.18 -1.33
CA ILE A 61 10.06 9.20 -0.26
C ILE A 61 11.02 9.43 0.92
N ASP A 62 12.32 9.50 0.66
CA ASP A 62 13.35 9.65 1.70
C ASP A 62 13.24 10.98 2.45
N SER A 63 12.79 12.03 1.77
CA SER A 63 12.55 13.34 2.38
C SER A 63 11.22 13.44 3.16
N GLY A 64 10.42 12.36 3.20
CA GLY A 64 9.13 12.32 3.88
C GLY A 64 8.08 13.21 3.23
N ARG A 65 8.20 13.49 1.92
CA ARG A 65 7.22 14.27 1.14
C ARG A 65 6.06 13.44 0.62
N VAL A 66 6.10 12.12 0.81
CA VAL A 66 5.02 11.21 0.46
C VAL A 66 4.16 10.96 1.69
N ASP A 67 2.86 11.26 1.59
CA ASP A 67 1.88 10.96 2.64
C ASP A 67 1.74 9.45 2.81
N LEU A 68 1.98 8.95 4.02
CA LEU A 68 1.78 7.54 4.34
C LEU A 68 0.28 7.23 4.43
N PRO A 69 -0.20 6.15 3.80
CA PRO A 69 -1.55 5.67 4.02
C PRO A 69 -1.80 5.35 5.49
N THR A 70 -3.00 5.63 5.98
CA THR A 70 -3.45 5.12 7.28
C THR A 70 -3.66 3.61 7.16
N TYR A 71 -2.60 2.83 7.40
CA TYR A 71 -2.71 1.38 7.53
C TYR A 71 -3.49 1.08 8.81
N HIS A 72 -4.62 0.37 8.69
CA HIS A 72 -5.35 -0.11 9.86
C HIS A 72 -4.50 -1.17 10.58
N ASP A 73 -4.28 -1.00 11.88
CA ASP A 73 -3.69 -2.02 12.74
C ASP A 73 -4.66 -3.21 12.87
N ASP A 74 -4.57 -4.16 11.93
CA ASP A 74 -5.09 -5.50 12.14
C ASP A 74 -4.17 -6.19 13.16
N SER A 75 -4.44 -5.91 14.44
CA SER A 75 -3.78 -6.36 15.67
C SER A 75 -3.71 -7.89 15.88
N LEU A 76 -3.41 -8.70 14.86
CA LEU A 76 -3.37 -10.17 14.93
C LEU A 76 -2.10 -10.84 14.37
N PHE A 77 -0.92 -10.21 14.43
CA PHE A 77 0.31 -11.01 14.43
C PHE A 77 0.63 -11.48 15.86
N VAL A 78 -0.04 -12.57 16.28
CA VAL A 78 0.41 -13.40 17.41
C VAL A 78 1.58 -14.24 16.90
N GLY A 79 2.80 -13.75 17.13
CA GLY A 79 4.03 -14.44 16.75
C GLY A 79 5.25 -13.71 17.33
N GLY A 80 5.43 -13.78 18.64
CA GLY A 80 6.56 -13.14 19.31
C GLY A 80 6.38 -13.12 20.82
N GLU A 81 6.65 -14.28 21.42
CA GLU A 81 6.72 -14.54 22.85
C GLU A 81 7.61 -13.56 23.66
N ASP A 82 7.02 -13.07 24.75
CA ASP A 82 7.59 -12.66 26.06
C ASP A 82 8.78 -11.67 26.14
N SER A 83 8.49 -10.43 26.55
CA SER A 83 8.83 -9.90 27.89
C SER A 83 8.91 -8.35 27.89
N GLY A 84 7.89 -7.68 28.45
CA GLY A 84 7.87 -6.22 28.46
C GLY A 84 6.65 -5.59 29.14
N ARG A 85 6.38 -6.04 30.36
CA ARG A 85 5.28 -5.63 31.24
C ARG A 85 5.29 -4.12 31.56
N PHE A 86 4.60 -3.30 30.77
CA PHE A 86 4.09 -2.00 31.27
C PHE A 86 2.68 -2.18 31.83
N ARG A 87 2.62 -2.72 33.05
CA ARG A 87 1.45 -2.55 33.92
C ARG A 87 1.46 -1.12 34.46
N SER A 88 0.49 -0.30 34.08
CA SER A 88 0.00 0.75 34.98
C SER A 88 -1.33 0.29 35.54
N ALA A 89 -1.28 -0.18 36.79
CA ALA A 89 -2.47 -0.53 37.56
C ALA A 89 -3.02 0.71 38.28
N ALA A 90 -4.36 0.75 38.31
CA ALA A 90 -5.24 1.40 39.28
C ALA A 90 -5.44 2.92 39.21
N VAL A 91 -6.67 3.33 38.89
CA VAL A 91 -7.68 3.96 39.79
C VAL A 91 -8.96 4.02 38.93
N GLY A 92 -10.00 3.22 39.15
CA GLY A 92 -10.86 3.23 40.33
C GLY A 92 -12.08 4.10 40.07
N ARG A 93 -13.20 3.49 39.64
CA ARG A 93 -14.57 3.92 39.99
C ARG A 93 -15.64 2.95 39.46
N SER A 94 -16.15 2.15 40.38
CA SER A 94 -17.44 1.47 40.27
C SER A 94 -18.57 2.51 40.23
N ASN A 95 -19.57 2.30 39.38
CA ASN A 95 -20.91 2.77 39.70
C ASN A 95 -21.97 1.73 39.28
N MET A 96 -22.89 1.49 40.19
CA MET A 96 -23.92 0.47 40.22
C MET A 96 -25.27 1.10 39.84
N GLY A 97 -26.10 0.36 39.08
CA GLY A 97 -27.54 0.62 38.90
C GLY A 97 -27.90 1.14 37.49
N MET A 98 -28.95 0.70 36.80
CA MET A 98 -30.20 0.07 37.23
C MET A 98 -30.66 -0.99 36.21
N ALA A 99 -31.25 -2.07 36.74
CA ALA A 99 -31.98 -3.07 35.97
C ALA A 99 -33.32 -2.56 35.43
N ARG A 100 -33.75 -3.13 34.28
CA ARG A 100 -35.12 -3.41 33.76
C ARG A 100 -34.98 -3.60 32.24
N GLY A 101 -35.55 -4.57 31.52
CA GLY A 101 -36.41 -5.70 31.80
C GLY A 101 -36.68 -6.41 30.46
N ARG A 102 -36.61 -7.76 30.49
CA ARG A 102 -37.29 -8.78 29.68
C ARG A 102 -38.08 -8.31 28.43
N LYS A 103 -37.86 -8.93 27.27
CA LYS A 103 -38.59 -10.14 26.78
C LYS A 103 -38.07 -10.59 25.41
N ALA A 104 -37.91 -11.91 25.28
CA ALA A 104 -37.74 -12.65 24.03
C ALA A 104 -39.05 -12.70 23.24
N LEU A 105 -39.00 -12.75 21.90
CA LEU A 105 -39.84 -13.61 21.06
C LEU A 105 -39.17 -13.86 19.69
N LEU A 106 -39.38 -15.10 19.23
CA LEU A 106 -38.70 -15.83 18.17
C LEU A 106 -39.52 -15.83 16.87
N GLY A 107 -38.84 -15.62 15.73
CA GLY A 107 -39.15 -16.17 14.40
C GLY A 107 -40.23 -15.47 13.53
N PRO A 108 -40.47 -15.93 12.27
CA PRO A 108 -39.66 -16.75 11.38
C PRO A 108 -39.43 -16.13 9.97
N LYS A 109 -38.44 -16.68 9.25
CA LYS A 109 -38.16 -16.44 7.83
C LYS A 109 -39.35 -16.82 6.94
N LYS A 110 -39.56 -16.08 5.85
CA LYS A 110 -40.31 -16.57 4.69
C LYS A 110 -39.52 -16.29 3.41
N ASN A 111 -39.28 -17.39 2.72
CA ASN A 111 -38.63 -17.61 1.43
C ASN A 111 -39.72 -17.91 0.41
N THR A 112 -39.80 -17.10 -0.64
CA THR A 112 -40.58 -17.38 -1.85
C THR A 112 -39.77 -16.71 -2.96
N GLY A 113 -38.99 -17.42 -3.78
CA GLY A 113 -39.48 -18.38 -4.75
C GLY A 113 -39.82 -17.61 -6.03
N CYS A 114 -38.80 -17.34 -6.85
CA CYS A 114 -38.98 -16.83 -8.21
C CYS A 114 -39.25 -18.04 -9.11
N PHE A 115 -40.42 -18.07 -9.73
CA PHE A 115 -40.64 -18.84 -10.94
C PHE A 115 -40.13 -18.03 -12.14
#